data_AF-A0A838R2F9-F1
#
_entry.id   AF-A0A838R2F9-F1
#
_cell.length_a   1.000
_cell.length_b   1.000
_cell.length_c   1.000
_cell.angle_alpha   90.00
_cell.angle_beta   90.00
_cell.angle_gamma   90.00
#
_symmetry.space_group_name_H-M   'P 1'
#
loop_
_entity.id
_entity.type
_entity.pdbx_description
1 polymer ?
#
loop_
_entity_poly.entity_id
_entity_poly.type
_entity_poly.pdbx_seq_one_letter_code
_entity_poly.pdbx_strand_id
1 'polypeptide(L)'
;MVRTRFCLWMAIAWLMAAAPGFAAVLEEGSVTVTPASIVVGFREGVPSGDGTLRITPPSALTSGSLSVARGLPGGHMGRVFVEGGALNITSGGNIGETGIGRLEVTDGGIADFGKDLLVGGVNTSTLLAEGTIVVEGLGSRMRTGTRMIVGEYGLGEMYLANGAVVSPL
;
A
#
# COMPACT_ATOMS: atom_id res chain seq x y z
N MET A 1 32.29 -40.08 2.00
CA MET A 1 32.02 -38.77 2.62
C MET A 1 30.66 -38.31 2.08
N VAL A 2 29.60 -38.57 2.83
CA VAL A 2 28.21 -38.30 2.45
C VAL A 2 27.80 -36.98 3.09
N ARG A 3 27.31 -36.02 2.30
CA ARG A 3 26.35 -35.02 2.78
C ARG A 3 25.25 -34.87 1.76
N THR A 4 24.16 -35.52 2.11
CA THR A 4 22.82 -35.56 1.53
C THR A 4 22.25 -34.16 1.33
N ARG A 5 21.69 -33.91 0.13
CA ARG A 5 20.79 -32.79 -0.16
C ARG A 5 19.40 -33.17 0.35
N PHE A 6 18.87 -32.40 1.30
CA PHE A 6 17.46 -32.37 1.67
C PHE A 6 17.15 -30.97 2.20
N CYS A 7 16.22 -30.27 1.54
CA CYS A 7 15.30 -29.31 2.16
C CYS A 7 14.22 -28.97 1.12
N LEU A 8 13.30 -29.92 0.96
CA LEU A 8 11.88 -29.60 0.76
C LEU A 8 11.30 -29.26 2.15
N TRP A 9 10.15 -28.59 2.17
CA TRP A 9 9.18 -28.35 3.27
C TRP A 9 8.94 -26.85 3.48
N MET A 10 7.88 -26.32 2.84
CA MET A 10 6.55 -26.13 3.43
C MET A 10 6.44 -24.80 4.19
N ALA A 11 6.10 -23.73 3.47
CA ALA A 11 5.54 -22.52 4.09
C ALA A 11 4.03 -22.74 4.33
N ILE A 12 3.69 -23.47 5.39
CA ILE A 12 2.34 -23.42 5.96
C ILE A 12 2.36 -22.32 7.03
N ALA A 13 1.82 -21.16 6.70
CA ALA A 13 1.52 -20.13 7.68
C ALA A 13 0.07 -20.30 8.16
N TRP A 14 -0.11 -21.09 9.22
CA TRP A 14 -1.29 -20.95 10.10
C TRP A 14 -0.86 -20.06 11.26
N LEU A 15 -1.39 -18.84 11.31
CA LEU A 15 -1.23 -17.95 12.47
C LEU A 15 -2.60 -17.75 13.13
N MET A 16 -2.92 -18.61 14.10
CA MET A 16 -3.94 -18.36 15.11
C MET A 16 -3.30 -17.63 16.28
N ALA A 17 -3.15 -16.31 16.15
CA ALA A 17 -3.02 -15.36 17.24
C ALA A 17 -3.31 -13.98 16.66
N ALA A 18 -4.11 -13.18 17.35
CA ALA A 18 -4.43 -11.80 16.98
C ALA A 18 -3.14 -10.95 16.97
N ALA A 19 -2.44 -10.94 15.85
CA ALA A 19 -1.35 -10.04 15.54
C ALA A 19 -1.80 -9.16 14.36
N PRO A 20 -1.47 -7.86 14.33
CA PRO A 20 -1.67 -7.06 13.13
C PRO A 20 -0.99 -7.78 11.96
N GLY A 21 -1.72 -7.96 10.85
CA GLY A 21 -1.21 -8.68 9.69
C GLY A 21 -0.08 -7.89 9.04
N PHE A 22 1.16 -8.32 9.27
CA PHE A 22 2.31 -7.80 8.56
C PHE A 22 2.50 -8.62 7.28
N ALA A 23 2.38 -7.98 6.13
CA ALA A 23 2.88 -8.51 4.87
C ALA A 23 4.12 -7.69 4.51
N ALA A 24 5.29 -8.31 4.60
CA ALA A 24 6.54 -7.66 4.24
C ALA A 24 7.21 -8.48 3.13
N VAL A 25 7.58 -7.82 2.03
CA VAL A 25 8.39 -8.43 0.98
C VAL A 25 9.85 -8.28 1.44
N LEU A 26 10.39 -9.30 2.10
CA LEU A 26 11.70 -9.28 2.79
C LEU A 26 12.64 -10.38 2.27
N GLU A 27 12.86 -10.50 0.97
CA GLU A 27 13.96 -11.33 0.47
C GLU A 27 15.06 -10.47 -0.15
N GLU A 28 16.31 -10.81 0.18
CA GLU A 28 17.50 -10.35 -0.54
C GLU A 28 17.45 -10.93 -1.97
N GLY A 29 16.88 -10.13 -2.85
CA GLY A 29 16.58 -10.48 -4.23
C GLY A 29 15.47 -9.58 -4.73
N SER A 30 15.49 -9.22 -6.01
CA SER A 30 14.39 -8.45 -6.62
C SER A 30 13.11 -9.29 -6.59
N VAL A 31 12.34 -9.22 -5.50
CA VAL A 31 11.01 -9.84 -5.43
C VAL A 31 10.05 -8.94 -6.20
N THR A 32 9.49 -9.49 -7.29
CA THR A 32 8.37 -8.88 -8.02
C THR A 32 7.11 -9.66 -7.72
N VAL A 33 6.15 -9.03 -7.04
CA VAL A 33 4.84 -9.62 -6.77
C VAL A 33 3.83 -8.97 -7.72
N THR A 34 3.07 -9.79 -8.46
CA THR A 34 2.11 -9.33 -9.48
C THR A 34 0.66 -9.77 -9.21
N PRO A 35 0.04 -9.37 -8.09
CA PRO A 35 -1.36 -9.67 -7.84
C PRO A 35 -2.28 -8.80 -8.70
N ALA A 36 -3.47 -9.28 -9.02
CA ALA A 36 -4.48 -8.49 -9.72
C ALA A 36 -4.99 -7.30 -8.86
N SER A 37 -5.08 -7.48 -7.55
CA SER A 37 -5.49 -6.45 -6.60
C SER A 37 -4.76 -6.62 -5.27
N ILE A 38 -4.36 -5.51 -4.66
CA ILE A 38 -3.82 -5.47 -3.30
C ILE A 38 -4.84 -4.76 -2.42
N VAL A 39 -5.13 -5.37 -1.27
CA VAL A 39 -5.93 -4.73 -0.23
C VAL A 39 -5.15 -4.78 1.07
N VAL A 40 -4.93 -3.62 1.69
CA VAL A 40 -4.18 -3.48 2.95
C VAL A 40 -5.12 -2.93 4.00
N GLY A 41 -5.19 -3.57 5.17
CA GLY A 41 -6.12 -3.18 6.23
C GLY A 41 -7.56 -3.58 5.96
N PHE A 42 -7.78 -4.75 5.34
CA PHE A 42 -9.10 -5.35 5.17
C PHE A 42 -9.14 -6.71 5.86
N ARG A 43 -10.28 -7.02 6.48
CA ARG A 43 -10.56 -8.37 6.95
C ARG A 43 -12.05 -8.65 6.76
N GLU A 44 -12.35 -9.72 6.03
CA GLU A 44 -13.72 -10.07 5.69
C GLU A 44 -14.50 -10.51 6.93
N GLY A 45 -15.75 -10.05 7.05
CA GLY A 45 -16.67 -10.48 8.11
C GLY A 45 -16.37 -9.95 9.52
N VAL A 46 -15.47 -8.97 9.67
CA VAL A 46 -15.15 -8.35 10.95
C VAL A 46 -15.20 -6.83 10.89
N PRO A 47 -15.51 -6.18 12.02
CA PRO A 47 -15.69 -4.74 12.06
C PRO A 47 -14.39 -3.94 11.99
N SER A 48 -13.24 -4.60 12.14
CA SER A 48 -11.93 -3.97 12.07
C SER A 48 -10.90 -4.85 11.38
N GLY A 49 -9.91 -4.19 10.79
CA GLY A 49 -8.82 -4.86 10.10
C GLY A 49 -7.63 -3.93 9.96
N ASP A 50 -6.50 -4.37 10.51
CA ASP A 50 -5.23 -3.65 10.44
C ASP A 50 -4.27 -4.39 9.50
N GLY A 51 -3.66 -3.66 8.58
CA GLY A 51 -2.67 -4.20 7.66
C GLY A 51 -1.53 -3.23 7.42
N THR A 52 -0.32 -3.77 7.34
CA THR A 52 0.86 -3.00 6.95
C THR A 52 1.58 -3.72 5.82
N LEU A 53 1.92 -2.95 4.79
CA LEU A 53 2.72 -3.35 3.65
C LEU A 53 3.97 -2.48 3.59
N ARG A 54 5.15 -3.09 3.54
CA ARG A 54 6.42 -2.37 3.34
C ARG A 54 7.12 -2.89 2.09
N ILE A 55 7.59 -1.97 1.26
CA ILE A 55 8.31 -2.23 0.03
C ILE A 55 9.65 -1.50 0.15
N THR A 56 10.70 -2.28 0.37
CA THR A 56 12.08 -1.79 0.54
C THR A 56 12.90 -2.15 -0.70
N PRO A 57 14.09 -1.57 -0.91
CA PRO A 57 14.94 -1.95 -2.03
C PRO A 57 15.45 -3.38 -1.80
N PRO A 58 15.70 -4.15 -2.88
CA PRO A 58 15.49 -3.81 -4.29
C PRO A 58 14.10 -4.23 -4.80
N SER A 59 13.11 -4.41 -3.92
CA SER A 59 11.82 -5.00 -4.27
C SER A 59 10.93 -4.07 -5.10
N ALA A 60 10.13 -4.68 -5.98
CA ALA A 60 9.11 -3.99 -6.76
C ALA A 60 7.76 -4.71 -6.60
N LEU A 61 6.70 -3.96 -6.37
CA LEU A 61 5.34 -4.49 -6.29
C LEU A 61 4.53 -3.94 -7.45
N THR A 62 4.08 -4.81 -8.35
CA THR A 62 3.25 -4.40 -9.48
C THR A 62 1.86 -4.96 -9.30
N SER A 63 0.80 -4.16 -9.39
CA SER A 63 -0.56 -4.68 -9.28
C SER A 63 -1.53 -3.98 -10.19
N GLY A 64 -2.68 -4.60 -10.43
CA GLY A 64 -3.79 -3.94 -11.11
C GLY A 64 -4.29 -2.76 -10.29
N SER A 65 -4.68 -2.99 -9.04
CA SER A 65 -5.29 -1.98 -8.17
C SER A 65 -4.74 -2.05 -6.75
N LEU A 66 -4.79 -0.91 -6.05
CA LEU A 66 -4.45 -0.82 -4.63
C LEU A 66 -5.63 -0.24 -3.84
N SER A 67 -6.00 -0.87 -2.75
CA SER A 67 -6.97 -0.33 -1.80
C SER A 67 -6.38 -0.41 -0.39
N VAL A 68 -6.29 0.73 0.28
CA VAL A 68 -5.72 0.86 1.62
C VAL A 68 -6.83 1.32 2.56
N ALA A 69 -7.07 0.54 3.60
CA ALA A 69 -8.17 0.71 4.56
C ALA A 69 -9.56 0.66 3.90
N ARG A 70 -9.89 -0.52 3.37
CA ARG A 70 -11.22 -0.85 2.85
C ARG A 70 -11.95 -1.76 3.83
N GLY A 71 -13.22 -1.49 4.07
CA GLY A 71 -14.10 -2.28 4.96
C GLY A 71 -15.22 -1.43 5.58
N LEU A 72 -15.61 -1.71 6.83
CA LEU A 72 -16.61 -0.90 7.54
C LEU A 72 -16.08 0.49 7.95
N PRO A 73 -16.92 1.53 8.00
CA PRO A 73 -16.48 2.87 8.39
C PRO A 73 -15.82 2.91 9.78
N GLY A 74 -14.64 3.51 9.87
CA GLY A 74 -13.95 3.80 11.14
C GLY A 74 -13.28 2.62 11.85
N GLY A 75 -13.30 1.41 11.29
CA GLY A 75 -12.70 0.22 11.91
C GLY A 75 -11.44 -0.32 11.23
N HIS A 76 -11.14 0.13 10.01
CA HIS A 76 -10.06 -0.42 9.20
C HIS A 76 -8.89 0.53 9.08
N MET A 77 -7.68 0.00 9.23
CA MET A 77 -6.45 0.76 9.11
C MET A 77 -5.47 0.07 8.19
N GLY A 78 -5.09 0.76 7.12
CA GLY A 78 -4.14 0.27 6.13
C GLY A 78 -2.95 1.19 6.06
N ARG A 79 -1.74 0.63 6.06
CA ARG A 79 -0.50 1.39 5.93
C ARG A 79 0.38 0.78 4.86
N VAL A 80 0.80 1.59 3.91
CA VAL A 80 1.72 1.20 2.85
C VAL A 80 2.94 2.10 2.93
N PHE A 81 4.12 1.49 2.99
CA PHE A 81 5.39 2.19 3.00
C PHE A 81 6.22 1.75 1.80
N VAL A 82 6.63 2.72 0.97
CA VAL A 82 7.52 2.54 -0.18
C VAL A 82 8.83 3.24 0.17
N GLU A 83 9.73 2.51 0.79
CA GLU A 83 10.99 3.03 1.34
C GLU A 83 12.12 2.63 0.38
N GLY A 84 12.39 3.45 -0.64
CA GLY A 84 13.41 3.16 -1.67
C GLY A 84 13.09 2.02 -2.66
N GLY A 85 12.01 1.25 -2.44
CA GLY A 85 11.49 0.28 -3.39
C GLY A 85 10.59 0.89 -4.47
N ALA A 86 9.91 0.03 -5.24
CA ALA A 86 8.98 0.49 -6.28
C ALA A 86 7.57 -0.11 -6.12
N LEU A 87 6.55 0.72 -6.26
CA LEU A 87 5.13 0.37 -6.30
C LEU A 87 4.55 0.80 -7.65
N ASN A 88 4.10 -0.14 -8.46
CA ASN A 88 3.57 0.08 -9.79
C ASN A 88 2.12 -0.42 -9.88
N ILE A 89 1.15 0.48 -9.75
CA ILE A 89 -0.26 0.18 -9.89
C ILE A 89 -0.70 0.53 -11.30
N THR A 90 -1.08 -0.47 -12.10
CA THR A 90 -1.39 -0.27 -13.53
C THR A 90 -2.77 0.36 -13.77
N SER A 91 -3.66 0.31 -12.77
CA SER A 91 -4.95 1.02 -12.79
C SER A 91 -4.96 2.14 -11.74
N GLY A 92 -5.98 2.18 -10.89
CA GLY A 92 -6.15 3.19 -9.85
C GLY A 92 -5.85 2.67 -8.45
N GLY A 93 -5.75 3.62 -7.52
CA GLY A 93 -5.54 3.36 -6.10
C GLY A 93 -6.53 4.13 -5.24
N ASN A 94 -6.93 3.53 -4.13
CA ASN A 94 -7.73 4.19 -3.09
C ASN A 94 -6.98 4.16 -1.77
N ILE A 95 -6.74 5.33 -1.18
CA ILE A 95 -6.12 5.49 0.12
C ILE A 95 -7.16 6.01 1.10
N GLY A 96 -7.56 5.20 2.08
CA GLY A 96 -8.61 5.56 3.02
C GLY A 96 -9.99 5.50 2.36
N GLU A 97 -10.31 4.37 1.72
CA GLU A 97 -11.58 4.21 0.98
C GLU A 97 -12.79 4.32 1.91
N THR A 98 -12.77 3.60 3.03
CA THR A 98 -13.82 3.68 4.07
C THR A 98 -13.24 3.72 5.49
N GLY A 99 -11.94 3.49 5.66
CA GLY A 99 -11.22 3.59 6.93
C GLY A 99 -10.07 4.59 6.88
N ILE A 100 -9.06 4.37 7.72
CA ILE A 100 -7.88 5.21 7.84
C ILE A 100 -6.73 4.59 7.04
N GLY A 101 -6.50 5.11 5.83
CA GLY A 101 -5.47 4.66 4.93
C GLY A 101 -4.28 5.61 4.89
N ARG A 102 -3.07 5.05 4.91
CA ARG A 102 -1.82 5.80 4.80
C ARG A 102 -0.90 5.20 3.75
N LEU A 103 -0.37 6.04 2.87
CA LEU A 103 0.69 5.69 1.92
C LEU A 103 1.87 6.63 2.12
N GLU A 104 3.04 6.07 2.37
CA GLU A 104 4.30 6.81 2.46
C GLU A 104 5.26 6.38 1.37
N VAL A 105 5.91 7.36 0.75
CA VAL A 105 6.94 7.16 -0.26
C VAL A 105 8.17 7.94 0.18
N THR A 106 9.19 7.22 0.63
CA THR A 106 10.38 7.78 1.27
C THR A 106 11.65 7.12 0.76
N ASP A 107 12.82 7.64 1.15
CA ASP A 107 14.13 7.03 0.90
C ASP A 107 14.42 6.70 -0.58
N GLY A 108 13.94 7.53 -1.51
CA GLY A 108 14.09 7.31 -2.94
C GLY A 108 13.03 6.38 -3.55
N GLY A 109 11.95 6.12 -2.81
CA GLY A 109 10.86 5.24 -3.22
C GLY A 109 10.08 5.77 -4.42
N ILE A 110 9.49 4.86 -5.17
CA ILE A 110 8.74 5.18 -6.39
C ILE A 110 7.32 4.61 -6.28
N ALA A 111 6.31 5.46 -6.42
CA ALA A 111 4.91 5.02 -6.47
C ALA A 111 4.22 5.53 -7.74
N ASP A 112 3.84 4.62 -8.62
CA ASP A 112 3.27 4.91 -9.92
C ASP A 112 1.85 4.37 -10.01
N PHE A 113 0.88 5.22 -10.34
CA PHE A 113 -0.53 4.86 -10.54
C PHE A 113 -0.95 5.16 -11.97
N GLY A 114 -1.30 4.14 -12.75
CA GLY A 114 -1.62 4.27 -14.18
C GLY A 114 -2.92 5.02 -14.48
N LYS A 115 -3.83 5.15 -13.50
CA LYS A 115 -5.12 5.85 -13.63
C LYS A 115 -5.35 6.80 -12.45
N ASP A 116 -6.59 6.84 -11.95
CA ASP A 116 -7.02 7.71 -10.87
C ASP A 116 -6.47 7.23 -9.51
N LEU A 117 -5.96 8.17 -8.73
CA LEU A 117 -5.63 7.96 -7.31
C LEU A 117 -6.58 8.79 -6.47
N LEU A 118 -7.32 8.11 -5.59
CA LEU A 118 -8.29 8.73 -4.70
C LEU A 118 -7.80 8.63 -3.27
N VAL A 119 -7.84 9.73 -2.53
CA VAL A 119 -7.34 9.85 -1.17
C VAL A 119 -8.43 10.43 -0.29
N GLY A 120 -8.88 9.70 0.72
CA GLY A 120 -9.89 10.16 1.68
C GLY A 120 -11.32 10.04 1.15
N GLY A 121 -11.85 8.81 1.14
CA GLY A 121 -13.24 8.49 0.80
C GLY A 121 -13.51 8.40 -0.69
N VAL A 122 -14.00 7.24 -1.16
CA VAL A 122 -14.26 6.97 -2.60
C VAL A 122 -15.71 6.66 -2.94
N ASN A 123 -16.54 6.41 -1.93
CA ASN A 123 -17.98 6.26 -2.11
C ASN A 123 -18.73 6.59 -0.81
N THR A 124 -19.77 7.41 -0.95
CA THR A 124 -20.81 7.69 0.04
C THR A 124 -20.35 8.09 1.46
N SER A 125 -20.38 9.40 1.73
CA SER A 125 -20.65 10.05 3.03
C SER A 125 -20.04 9.44 4.30
N THR A 126 -18.89 8.79 4.20
CA THR A 126 -18.21 8.20 5.36
C THR A 126 -17.37 9.28 6.01
N LEU A 127 -17.94 9.95 7.00
CA LEU A 127 -17.27 10.99 7.81
C LEU A 127 -16.00 10.50 8.52
N LEU A 128 -15.72 9.19 8.48
CA LEU A 128 -14.58 8.53 9.12
C LEU A 128 -13.58 7.96 8.10
N ALA A 129 -13.76 8.22 6.81
CA ALA A 129 -12.79 7.85 5.79
C ALA A 129 -11.66 8.89 5.76
N GLU A 130 -10.45 8.44 6.05
CA GLU A 130 -9.26 9.29 6.14
C GLU A 130 -8.16 8.70 5.25
N GLY A 131 -7.70 9.48 4.29
CA GLY A 131 -6.58 9.12 3.43
C GLY A 131 -5.43 10.07 3.64
N THR A 132 -4.24 9.55 3.91
CA THR A 132 -3.02 10.35 4.01
C THR A 132 -1.98 9.82 3.03
N ILE A 133 -1.44 10.71 2.21
CA ILE A 133 -0.23 10.46 1.42
C ILE A 133 0.91 11.30 1.95
N VAL A 134 2.08 10.68 2.12
CA VAL A 134 3.34 11.37 2.39
C VAL A 134 4.33 10.99 1.29
N VAL A 135 4.88 11.97 0.60
CA VAL A 135 6.01 11.77 -0.32
C VAL A 135 7.15 12.66 0.14
N GLU A 136 8.25 12.05 0.54
CA GLU A 136 9.32 12.76 1.23
C GLU A 136 10.70 12.26 0.83
N GLY A 137 11.65 13.19 0.72
CA GLY A 137 13.06 12.88 0.57
C GLY A 137 13.52 12.95 -0.89
N LEU A 138 14.82 13.21 -1.05
CA LEU A 138 15.43 13.37 -2.35
C LEU A 138 15.31 12.06 -3.15
N GLY A 139 14.80 12.16 -4.38
CA GLY A 139 14.63 11.01 -5.26
C GLY A 139 13.32 10.24 -5.05
N SER A 140 12.59 10.48 -3.96
CA SER A 140 11.24 9.94 -3.78
C SER A 140 10.29 10.56 -4.78
N ARG A 141 9.50 9.72 -5.46
CA ARG A 141 8.57 10.20 -6.50
C ARG A 141 7.24 9.47 -6.48
N MET A 142 6.19 10.21 -6.78
CA MET A 142 4.86 9.65 -7.03
C MET A 142 4.31 10.15 -8.36
N ARG A 143 3.74 9.25 -9.17
CA ARG A 143 3.11 9.59 -10.44
C ARG A 143 1.70 9.07 -10.54
N THR A 144 0.83 9.85 -11.20
CA THR A 144 -0.56 9.46 -11.48
C THR A 144 -0.92 9.69 -12.93
N GLY A 145 -1.61 8.74 -13.56
CA GLY A 145 -1.87 8.77 -14.99
C GLY A 145 -3.02 9.69 -15.39
N THR A 146 -4.14 9.68 -14.67
CA THR A 146 -5.34 10.43 -15.09
C THR A 146 -5.67 11.57 -14.14
N ARG A 147 -6.05 11.26 -12.90
CA ARG A 147 -6.32 12.28 -11.88
C ARG A 147 -5.79 11.84 -10.53
N MET A 148 -5.50 12.81 -9.69
CA MET A 148 -5.34 12.63 -8.27
C MET A 148 -6.43 13.46 -7.58
N ILE A 149 -7.22 12.83 -6.72
CA ILE A 149 -8.27 13.49 -5.95
C ILE A 149 -7.97 13.27 -4.47
N VAL A 150 -7.90 14.36 -3.73
CA VAL A 150 -7.60 14.37 -2.30
C VAL A 150 -8.77 15.02 -1.58
N GLY A 151 -9.51 14.23 -0.80
CA GLY A 151 -10.67 14.63 -0.02
C GLY A 151 -11.94 14.79 -0.84
N GLU A 152 -12.32 13.79 -1.65
CA GLU A 152 -13.57 13.89 -2.44
C GLU A 152 -14.82 13.82 -1.55
N TYR A 153 -14.87 12.82 -0.66
CA TYR A 153 -16.00 12.61 0.25
C TYR A 153 -15.60 12.55 1.73
N GLY A 154 -14.35 12.21 2.02
CA GLY A 154 -13.78 12.12 3.38
C GLY A 154 -12.65 13.12 3.59
N LEU A 155 -11.81 12.86 4.60
CA LEU A 155 -10.62 13.66 4.86
C LEU A 155 -9.46 13.12 4.02
N GLY A 156 -9.03 13.88 3.03
CA GLY A 156 -7.83 13.59 2.26
C GLY A 156 -6.73 14.57 2.61
N GLU A 157 -5.55 14.06 2.92
CA GLU A 157 -4.36 14.85 3.16
C GLU A 157 -3.19 14.35 2.31
N MET A 158 -2.37 15.29 1.86
CA MET A 158 -1.16 14.99 1.12
C MET A 158 -0.03 15.92 1.55
N TYR A 159 1.11 15.31 1.85
CA TYR A 159 2.33 16.00 2.27
C TYR A 159 3.43 15.72 1.24
N LEU A 160 4.08 16.79 0.78
CA LEU A 160 5.21 16.74 -0.13
C LEU A 160 6.36 17.53 0.46
N ALA A 161 7.51 16.90 0.70
CA ALA A 161 8.62 17.53 1.40
C ALA A 161 10.00 17.05 0.92
N ASN A 162 11.04 17.79 1.32
CA ASN A 162 12.44 17.37 1.23
C ASN A 162 12.93 16.95 -0.17
N GLY A 163 12.45 17.65 -1.21
CA GLY A 163 12.89 17.44 -2.60
C GLY A 163 12.18 16.28 -3.32
N ALA A 164 11.12 15.74 -2.73
CA ALA A 164 10.25 14.77 -3.38
C ALA A 164 9.48 15.39 -4.56
N VAL A 165 9.12 14.55 -5.54
CA VAL A 165 8.43 14.99 -6.77
C VAL A 165 7.11 14.26 -6.94
N VAL A 166 6.07 15.02 -7.27
CA VAL A 166 4.77 14.48 -7.70
C VAL A 166 4.49 15.01 -9.09
N SER A 167 4.23 14.10 -10.04
CA SER A 167 4.01 14.47 -11.44
C SER A 167 2.95 13.59 -12.12
N PRO A 168 2.44 13.98 -13.29
CA PRO A 168 1.74 13.05 -14.16
C PRO A 168 2.64 11.88 -14.59
N LEU A 169 2.01 10.78 -14.98
CA LEU A 169 2.69 9.55 -15.42
C LEU A 169 3.07 9.57 -16.91
#